data_AF-A0A183MYJ4-F1
#
_entry.id   AF-A0A183MYJ4-F1
#
_cell.length_a   1.000
_cell.length_b   1.000
_cell.length_c   1.000
_cell.angle_alpha   90.00
_cell.angle_beta   90.00
_cell.angle_gamma   90.00
#
_symmetry.space_group_name_H-M   'P 1'
#
loop_
_entity.id
_entity.type
_entity.pdbx_description
1 polymer ?
#
loop_
_entity_poly.entity_id
_entity_poly.type
_entity_poly.pdbx_seq_one_letter_code
_entity_poly.pdbx_strand_id
1 'polypeptide(L)'
;MQEKTNSAAADSAAVGLNIHKGKSKILRYNTACTNPITSDGDLKDLKTFTYLGNLSDEHGGSDADVKARIGKTKEAYLQSGNIWNSKQLSTNTKVRIFNTNVKTV
;
A
#
# COMPACT_ATOMS: atom_id res chain seq x y z
N MET A 1 -21.95 2.91 -6.61
CA MET A 1 -21.02 3.40 -5.57
C MET A 1 -21.77 4.03 -4.41
N GLN A 2 -22.66 5.01 -4.66
CA GLN A 2 -23.46 5.66 -3.61
C GLN A 2 -24.21 4.68 -2.70
N GLU A 3 -24.96 3.72 -3.27
CA GLU A 3 -25.72 2.73 -2.49
C GLU A 3 -24.82 1.90 -1.55
N LYS A 4 -23.64 1.47 -2.03
CA LYS A 4 -22.67 0.72 -1.23
C LYS A 4 -22.09 1.56 -0.08
N THR A 5 -21.81 2.83 -0.33
CA THR A 5 -21.33 3.76 0.71
C THR A 5 -22.39 3.99 1.78
N ASN A 6 -23.67 4.13 1.37
CA ASN A 6 -24.78 4.28 2.29
C ASN A 6 -25.00 3.01 3.13
N SER A 7 -24.92 1.82 2.51
CA SER A 7 -25.00 0.54 3.23
C SER A 7 -23.86 0.41 4.25
N ALA A 8 -22.62 0.67 3.84
CA ALA A 8 -21.46 0.59 4.74
C ALA A 8 -21.56 1.58 5.91
N ALA A 9 -22.15 2.77 5.69
CA ALA A 9 -22.41 3.73 6.76
C ALA A 9 -23.47 3.21 7.75
N ALA A 10 -24.55 2.61 7.26
CA ALA A 10 -25.59 2.00 8.10
C ALA A 10 -25.03 0.81 8.91
N ASP A 11 -24.28 -0.09 8.27
CA ASP A 11 -23.68 -1.25 8.92
C ASP A 11 -22.65 -0.83 9.99
N SER A 12 -21.83 0.18 9.68
CA SER A 12 -20.88 0.78 10.63
C SER A 12 -21.62 1.37 11.84
N ALA A 13 -22.71 2.12 11.62
CA ALA A 13 -23.49 2.71 12.71
C ALA A 13 -24.18 1.64 13.57
N ALA A 14 -24.64 0.54 12.97
CA ALA A 14 -25.27 -0.57 13.69
C ALA A 14 -24.32 -1.24 14.71
N VAL A 15 -23.01 -1.19 14.47
CA VAL A 15 -21.97 -1.67 15.40
C VAL A 15 -21.31 -0.55 16.22
N GLY A 16 -21.87 0.67 16.20
CA GLY A 16 -21.37 1.81 16.96
C GLY A 16 -20.09 2.46 16.40
N LEU A 17 -19.73 2.17 15.14
CA LEU A 17 -18.58 2.75 14.47
C LEU A 17 -18.97 3.96 13.62
N ASN A 18 -18.13 5.00 13.67
CA ASN A 18 -18.33 6.22 12.90
C ASN A 18 -17.36 6.29 11.71
N ILE A 19 -17.87 6.60 10.52
CA ILE A 19 -17.04 6.82 9.34
C ILE A 19 -16.40 8.21 9.41
N HIS A 20 -15.07 8.24 9.48
CA HIS A 20 -14.32 9.49 9.53
C HIS A 20 -14.21 10.15 8.14
N LYS A 21 -15.19 11.01 7.82
CA LYS A 21 -15.33 11.69 6.52
C LYS A 21 -14.02 12.31 5.99
N GLY A 22 -13.22 12.99 6.82
CA GLY A 22 -11.96 13.63 6.38
C GLY A 22 -10.79 12.68 6.06
N LYS A 23 -10.88 11.40 6.46
CA LYS A 23 -9.88 10.36 6.17
C LYS A 23 -10.36 9.41 5.08
N SER A 24 -11.68 9.26 4.98
CA SER A 24 -12.33 8.53 3.89
C SER A 24 -12.06 9.22 2.56
N LYS A 25 -11.66 8.42 1.58
CA LYS A 25 -11.36 8.84 0.21
C LYS A 25 -12.00 7.83 -0.73
N ILE A 26 -12.38 8.29 -1.90
CA ILE A 26 -12.95 7.43 -2.94
C ILE A 26 -11.86 7.23 -3.99
N LEU A 27 -11.54 5.96 -4.28
CA LEU A 27 -10.72 5.55 -5.40
C LEU A 27 -11.63 4.73 -6.33
N ARG A 28 -11.83 5.20 -7.56
CA ARG A 28 -12.63 4.48 -8.55
C ARG A 28 -11.72 3.56 -9.35
N TYR A 29 -12.07 2.28 -9.40
CA TYR A 29 -11.36 1.29 -10.20
C TYR A 29 -12.13 1.02 -11.50
N ASN A 30 -11.46 1.10 -12.65
CA ASN A 30 -11.99 0.75 -13.98
C ASN A 30 -13.30 1.44 -14.43
N THR A 31 -13.69 2.55 -13.81
CA THR A 31 -14.97 3.22 -14.10
C THR A 31 -14.78 4.72 -14.30
N ALA A 32 -15.18 5.25 -15.46
CA ALA A 32 -15.12 6.69 -15.77
C ALA A 32 -15.99 7.51 -14.79
N CYS A 33 -15.55 8.74 -14.50
CA CYS A 33 -16.22 9.62 -13.55
C CYS A 33 -17.48 10.25 -14.17
N THR A 34 -18.58 9.49 -14.19
CA THR A 34 -19.86 9.97 -14.75
C THR A 34 -20.71 10.72 -13.75
N ASN A 35 -20.59 10.45 -12.44
CA ASN A 35 -21.36 11.14 -11.41
C ASN A 35 -20.53 11.33 -10.13
N PRO A 36 -20.59 12.51 -9.49
CA PRO A 36 -20.03 12.73 -8.15
C PRO A 36 -20.83 11.93 -7.12
N ILE A 37 -20.13 11.36 -6.13
CA ILE A 37 -20.75 10.65 -5.01
C ILE A 37 -21.07 11.71 -3.95
N THR A 38 -22.36 12.01 -3.80
CA THR A 38 -22.84 12.99 -2.83
C THR A 38 -22.83 12.36 -1.46
N SER A 39 -21.74 12.53 -0.72
CA SER A 39 -21.77 12.39 0.75
C SER A 39 -21.91 13.79 1.34
N ASP A 40 -22.51 13.88 2.52
CA ASP A 40 -22.81 15.10 3.28
C ASP A 40 -21.52 15.78 3.81
N GLY A 41 -20.59 16.05 2.90
CA GLY A 41 -19.19 16.38 3.07
C GLY A 41 -18.38 15.88 1.87
N ASP A 42 -17.70 16.80 1.18
CA ASP A 42 -16.93 16.53 -0.04
C ASP A 42 -15.85 15.46 0.18
N LEU A 43 -16.16 14.21 -0.17
CA LEU A 43 -15.17 13.14 -0.26
C LEU A 43 -14.29 13.41 -1.48
N LYS A 44 -12.98 13.59 -1.28
CA LYS A 44 -12.04 13.78 -2.38
C LYS A 44 -11.97 12.52 -3.24
N ASP A 45 -12.28 12.67 -4.52
CA ASP A 45 -11.99 11.68 -5.55
C ASP A 45 -10.48 11.71 -5.79
N LEU A 46 -9.83 10.56 -5.65
CA LEU A 46 -8.38 10.46 -5.79
C LEU A 46 -8.01 9.53 -6.93
N LYS A 47 -7.05 9.97 -7.74
CA LYS A 47 -6.43 9.17 -8.79
C LYS A 47 -5.44 8.13 -8.24
N THR A 48 -4.86 8.42 -7.08
CA THR A 48 -3.90 7.57 -6.37
C THR A 48 -4.16 7.61 -4.87
N PHE A 49 -4.02 6.46 -4.21
CA PHE A 49 -4.18 6.31 -2.78
C PHE A 49 -3.08 5.43 -2.21
N THR A 50 -2.42 5.89 -1.15
CA THR A 50 -1.47 5.08 -0.38
C THR A 50 -2.21 4.37 0.73
N TYR A 51 -2.32 3.05 0.64
CA TYR A 51 -2.88 2.21 1.69
C TYR A 51 -1.81 1.29 2.26
N LEU A 52 -1.54 1.40 3.57
CA LEU A 52 -0.56 0.57 4.30
C LEU A 52 0.82 0.47 3.62
N GLY A 53 1.26 1.55 2.97
CA GLY A 53 2.54 1.64 2.28
C GLY A 53 2.52 1.26 0.81
N ASN A 54 1.44 0.67 0.30
CA ASN A 54 1.28 0.36 -1.12
C ASN A 54 0.55 1.51 -1.82
N LEU A 55 1.05 1.94 -2.98
CA LEU A 55 0.37 2.89 -3.84
C LEU A 55 -0.61 2.13 -4.74
N SER A 56 -1.88 2.48 -4.68
CA SER A 56 -2.90 1.99 -5.61
C SER A 56 -3.43 3.15 -6.44
N ASP A 57 -3.46 2.98 -7.75
CA ASP A 57 -4.04 3.95 -8.69
C ASP A 57 -5.45 3.54 -9.15
N GLU A 58 -6.09 4.38 -9.95
CA GLU A 58 -7.40 4.14 -10.56
C GLU A 58 -7.47 2.91 -11.48
N HIS A 59 -6.31 2.41 -11.93
CA HIS A 59 -6.17 1.19 -12.72
C HIS A 59 -5.77 -0.01 -11.86
N GLY A 60 -5.82 0.12 -10.52
CA GLY A 60 -5.46 -0.92 -9.56
C GLY A 60 -3.99 -1.33 -9.64
N GLY A 61 -3.17 -0.51 -10.29
CA GLY A 61 -1.77 -0.75 -10.49
C GLY A 61 -0.99 -0.54 -9.20
N SER A 62 -0.55 -1.63 -8.57
CA SER A 62 0.59 -1.61 -7.65
C SER A 62 1.91 -1.88 -8.38
N ASP A 63 1.89 -1.99 -9.71
CA ASP A 63 3.05 -2.41 -10.52
C ASP A 63 4.25 -1.48 -10.30
N ALA A 64 4.02 -0.16 -10.24
CA ALA A 64 5.07 0.81 -9.97
C ALA A 64 5.70 0.62 -8.58
N ASP A 65 4.88 0.35 -7.56
CA ASP A 65 5.32 0.13 -6.19
C ASP A 65 6.07 -1.22 -6.04
N VAL A 66 5.52 -2.29 -6.62
CA VAL A 66 6.15 -3.61 -6.69
C VAL A 66 7.50 -3.52 -7.40
N LYS A 67 7.56 -2.80 -8.53
CA LYS A 67 8.79 -2.59 -9.29
C LYS A 67 9.83 -1.78 -8.50
N ALA A 68 9.40 -0.77 -7.76
CA ALA A 68 10.27 -0.02 -6.86
C ALA A 68 10.82 -0.90 -5.72
N ARG A 69 9.98 -1.76 -5.14
CA ARG A 69 10.35 -2.71 -4.09
C ARG A 69 11.36 -3.74 -4.58
N ILE A 70 11.12 -4.32 -5.76
CA ILE A 70 12.07 -5.22 -6.43
C ILE A 70 13.40 -4.52 -6.69
N GLY A 71 13.39 -3.24 -7.09
CA GLY A 71 14.59 -2.44 -7.26
C GLY A 71 15.42 -2.36 -5.96
N LYS A 72 14.77 -2.03 -4.83
CA LYS A 72 15.41 -1.97 -3.52
C LYS A 72 15.94 -3.32 -3.05
N THR A 73 15.17 -4.41 -3.23
CA THR A 73 15.61 -5.76 -2.87
C THR A 73 16.85 -6.17 -3.68
N LYS A 74 16.88 -5.84 -4.98
CA LYS A 74 18.05 -6.10 -5.84
C LYS A 74 19.28 -5.34 -5.37
N GLU A 75 19.13 -4.08 -4.99
CA GLU A 75 20.23 -3.26 -4.47
C GLU A 75 20.77 -3.82 -3.14
N ALA A 76 19.89 -4.15 -2.20
CA ALA A 76 20.26 -4.76 -0.92
C ALA A 76 20.95 -6.12 -1.12
N TYR A 77 20.47 -6.93 -2.07
CA TYR A 77 21.10 -8.18 -2.45
C TYR A 77 22.51 -7.96 -3.02
N LEU A 78 22.70 -6.98 -3.91
CA LEU A 78 24.02 -6.66 -4.46
C LEU A 78 25.00 -6.22 -3.37
N GLN A 79 24.57 -5.35 -2.45
CA GLN A 79 25.38 -4.94 -1.30
C GLN A 79 25.74 -6.13 -0.38
N SER A 80 24.89 -7.15 -0.30
CA SER A 80 25.14 -8.36 0.48
C SER A 80 26.29 -9.22 -0.08
N GLY A 81 26.70 -9.02 -1.34
CA GLY A 81 27.86 -9.69 -1.92
C GLY A 81 29.15 -9.41 -1.14
N ASN A 82 29.33 -8.18 -0.65
CA ASN A 82 30.49 -7.82 0.19
C ASN A 82 30.46 -8.55 1.54
N ILE A 83 29.28 -8.75 2.12
CA ILE A 83 29.07 -9.49 3.37
C ILE A 83 29.36 -10.98 3.17
N TRP A 84 28.91 -11.55 2.05
CA TRP A 84 29.14 -12.95 1.72
C TRP A 84 30.62 -13.26 1.53
N ASN A 85 31.36 -12.35 0.89
CA ASN A 85 32.80 -12.46 0.64
C ASN A 85 33.69 -12.21 1.87
N SER A 86 33.15 -11.64 2.95
CA SER A 86 33.93 -11.33 4.16
C SER A 86 34.44 -12.60 4.85
N LYS A 87 35.75 -12.71 5.09
CA LYS A 87 36.33 -13.80 5.89
C LYS A 87 36.23 -13.57 7.40
N GLN A 88 35.90 -12.35 7.82
CA GLN A 88 35.84 -11.94 9.23
C GLN A 88 34.52 -12.34 9.92
N LEU A 89 33.46 -12.52 9.13
CA LEU A 89 32.12 -12.83 9.62
C LEU A 89 31.86 -14.35 9.55
N SER A 90 31.31 -14.91 10.63
CA SER A 90 30.84 -16.29 10.64
C SER A 90 29.59 -16.46 9.77
N THR A 91 29.35 -17.68 9.28
CA THR A 91 28.20 -18.03 8.43
C THR A 91 26.87 -17.66 9.08
N ASN A 92 26.70 -17.95 10.38
CA ASN A 92 25.47 -17.61 11.11
C ASN A 92 25.22 -16.10 11.17
N THR A 93 26.28 -15.29 11.34
CA THR A 93 26.16 -13.83 11.34
C THR A 93 25.79 -13.30 9.95
N LYS A 94 26.40 -13.83 8.89
CA LYS A 94 26.07 -13.45 7.49
C LYS A 94 24.61 -13.75 7.15
N VAL A 95 24.12 -14.94 7.50
CA VAL A 95 22.73 -15.36 7.26
C VAL A 95 21.76 -14.45 8.02
N ARG A 96 22.07 -14.10 9.27
CA ARG A 96 21.25 -13.17 10.05
C ARG A 96 21.16 -11.80 9.38
N ILE A 97 22.29 -11.22 8.97
CA ILE A 97 22.32 -9.91 8.29
C ILE A 97 21.53 -9.94 6.98
N PHE A 98 21.67 -11.00 6.18
CA PHE A 98 20.88 -11.17 4.96
C PHE A 98 19.37 -11.19 5.24
N ASN A 99 18.95 -11.98 6.23
CA ASN A 99 17.54 -12.04 6.62
C ASN A 99 17.03 -10.67 7.09
N THR A 100 17.84 -9.88 7.80
CA THR A 100 17.44 -8.55 8.27
C THR A 100 17.39 -7.51 7.14
N ASN A 101 18.28 -7.59 6.14
CA ASN A 101 18.41 -6.52 5.14
C ASN A 101 17.66 -6.80 3.84
N VAL A 102 17.41 -8.07 3.50
CA VAL A 102 16.79 -8.46 2.23
C VAL A 102 15.35 -8.96 2.42
N LYS A 103 15.05 -9.74 3.46
CA LYS A 103 13.68 -10.28 3.65
C LYS A 103 12.68 -9.26 4.20
N THR A 104 13.16 -8.16 4.80
CA THR A 104 12.30 -7.13 5.38
C THR A 104 11.87 -6.07 4.37
N VAL A 105 12.50 -6.04 3.19
CA VAL A 105 12.14 -5.14 2.10
C VAL A 105 10.89 -5.64 1.43
#